data_AF-A0A2W6DQ85-F1
#
_entry.id   AF-A0A2W6DQ85-F1
#
_cell.length_a   1.000
_cell.length_b   1.000
_cell.length_c   1.000
_cell.angle_alpha   90.00
_cell.angle_beta   90.00
_cell.angle_gamma   90.00
#
_symmetry.space_group_name_H-M   'P 1'
#
loop_
_entity.id
_entity.type
_entity.pdbx_description
1 polymer ?
#
loop_
_entity_poly.entity_id
_entity_poly.type
_entity_poly.pdbx_seq_one_letter_code
_entity_poly.pdbx_strand_id
1 'polypeptide(L)' 'MYEFNCGHQECGSQLASSDKDVLMRDVVAHLKESHNIQTATQTLVSYLEATCVRTRTDR' A
#
# COMPACT_ATOMS: atom_id res chain seq x y z
N MET A 1 3.00 8.62 -11.18
CA MET A 1 3.64 7.56 -10.37
C MET A 1 2.83 7.42 -9.08
N TYR A 2 2.63 6.19 -8.58
CA TYR A 2 1.89 5.93 -7.35
C TYR A 2 2.85 5.54 -6.24
N GLU A 3 2.57 6.03 -5.04
CA GLU A 3 3.34 5.72 -3.84
C GLU A 3 2.39 5.29 -2.72
N PHE A 4 2.82 4.29 -1.96
CA PHE A 4 2.15 3.83 -0.76
C PHE A 4 3.08 4.05 0.43
N ASN A 5 2.52 4.56 1.53
CA ASN A 5 3.19 4.66 2.81
C ASN A 5 2.41 3.85 3.86
N CYS A 6 3.07 2.89 4.50
CA CYS A 6 2.44 2.09 5.52
C CYS A 6 2.11 2.95 6.75
N GLY A 7 0.83 3.03 7.10
CA GLY A 7 0.36 3.80 8.26
C GLY A 7 0.73 3.22 9.63
N HIS A 8 1.41 2.07 9.68
CA HIS A 8 1.86 1.45 10.91
C HIS A 8 3.17 2.12 11.37
N GLN A 9 3.14 2.81 12.52
CA GLN A 9 4.25 3.64 13.03
C GLN A 9 5.60 2.90 13.10
N GLU A 10 5.60 1.64 13.49
CA GLU A 10 6.82 0.82 13.64
C GLU A 10 7.31 0.22 12.32
N CYS A 11 6.49 0.24 11.27
CA CYS A 11 6.83 -0.36 9.98
C CYS A 11 7.61 0.60 9.10
N GLY A 12 7.11 1.83 8.92
CA GLY A 12 7.74 2.86 8.09
C GLY A 12 7.96 2.48 6.62
N SER A 13 7.39 1.36 6.14
CA SER A 13 7.62 0.88 4.78
C SER A 13 6.98 1.79 3.74
N GLN A 14 7.71 2.01 2.64
CA GLN A 14 7.24 2.75 1.48
C GLN A 14 7.40 1.91 0.23
N LEU A 15 6.34 1.89 -0.58
CA LEU A 15 6.30 1.21 -1.86
C LEU A 15 5.99 2.24 -2.94
N ALA A 16 6.56 2.07 -4.13
CA ALA A 16 6.28 2.94 -5.26
C ALA A 16 6.19 2.13 -6.54
N SER A 17 5.27 2.53 -7.42
CA SER A 17 5.10 1.90 -8.72
C SER A 17 4.48 2.87 -9.72
N SER A 18 4.81 2.70 -10.99
CA SER A 18 4.20 3.49 -12.07
C SER A 18 2.74 3.11 -12.31
N ASP A 19 2.36 1.90 -11.92
CA ASP A 19 1.02 1.34 -12.07
C ASP A 19 0.37 1.09 -10.70
N LYS A 20 -0.91 1.45 -10.58
CA LYS A 20 -1.65 1.35 -9.32
C LYS A 20 -1.98 -0.09 -8.95
N ASP A 21 -2.32 -0.92 -9.93
CA ASP A 21 -2.67 -2.32 -9.70
C ASP A 21 -1.44 -3.11 -9.25
N VAL A 22 -0.29 -2.84 -9.86
CA VAL A 22 1.01 -3.34 -9.40
C VAL A 22 1.29 -2.91 -7.96
N LEU A 23 1.14 -1.61 -7.65
CA LEU A 23 1.33 -1.11 -6.29
C LEU A 23 0.43 -1.83 -5.27
N MET A 24 -0.84 -2.05 -5.60
CA MET A 24 -1.79 -2.72 -4.70
C MET A 24 -1.43 -4.17 -4.47
N ARG A 25 -0.88 -4.88 -5.47
CA ARG A 25 -0.34 -6.24 -5.26
C ARG A 25 0.83 -6.24 -4.27
N ASP A 26 1.76 -5.30 -4.42
CA ASP A 26 2.88 -5.13 -3.49
C ASP A 26 2.41 -4.75 -2.08
N VAL A 27 1.38 -3.92 -1.95
CA VAL A 27 0.79 -3.58 -0.64
C VAL A 27 0.20 -4.82 0.03
N VAL A 28 -0.55 -5.66 -0.70
CA VAL A 28 -1.11 -6.90 -0.14
C VAL A 28 -0.01 -7.88 0.28
N ALA A 29 1.04 -8.01 -0.53
CA ALA A 29 2.21 -8.83 -0.17
C ALA A 29 2.88 -8.32 1.10
N HIS A 30 3.10 -7.01 1.19
CA HIS A 30 3.66 -6.35 2.37
C HIS A 30 2.84 -6.60 3.64
N LEU A 31 1.51 -6.49 3.58
CA LEU A 31 0.63 -6.79 4.72
C LEU A 31 0.80 -8.24 5.21
N LYS A 32 0.98 -9.18 4.28
CA LYS A 32 1.20 -10.58 4.61
C LYS A 32 2.56 -10.81 5.25
N GLU A 33 3.63 -10.25 4.70
CA GLU A 33 5.00 -10.51 5.15
C GLU A 33 5.39 -9.71 6.39
N SER A 34 5.00 -8.43 6.46
CA SER A 34 5.41 -7.51 7.54
C SER A 34 4.41 -7.46 8.69
N HIS A 35 3.12 -7.71 8.42
CA HIS A 35 2.05 -7.61 9.42
C HIS A 35 1.34 -8.94 9.70
N ASN A 36 1.77 -10.04 9.07
CA ASN A 36 1.15 -11.36 9.18
C ASN A 36 -0.36 -11.38 8.85
N ILE A 37 -0.82 -10.43 8.03
CA ILE A 37 -2.21 -10.35 7.58
C ILE A 37 -2.37 -11.26 6.37
N GLN A 38 -2.75 -12.52 6.63
CA GLN A 38 -2.85 -13.55 5.59
C GLN A 38 -3.94 -13.27 4.55
N THR A 39 -5.01 -12.58 4.96
CA THR A 39 -6.13 -12.22 4.09
C THR A 39 -6.45 -10.74 4.28
N ALA A 40 -5.95 -9.91 3.37
CA ALA A 40 -6.38 -8.52 3.29
C ALA A 40 -7.82 -8.50 2.76
N THR A 41 -8.77 -8.07 3.60
CA THR A 41 -10.17 -7.93 3.16
C THR A 41 -10.28 -6.79 2.17
N GLN A 42 -11.29 -6.85 1.29
CA GLN A 42 -11.53 -5.79 0.32
C GLN A 42 -11.71 -4.42 1.00
N THR A 43 -12.38 -4.38 2.16
CA THR A 43 -12.52 -3.16 2.97
C THR A 43 -11.16 -2.58 3.41
N LEU A 44 -10.24 -3.44 3.87
CA LEU A 44 -8.90 -3.00 4.27
C LEU A 44 -8.12 -2.47 3.06
N VAL A 45 -8.16 -3.18 1.93
CA VAL A 45 -7.47 -2.75 0.70
C VAL A 45 -8.02 -1.41 0.21
N SER A 46 -9.35 -1.24 0.15
CA SER A 46 -9.96 0.03 -0.25
C SER A 46 -9.62 1.17 0.72
N TYR A 47 -9.56 0.90 2.02
CA TYR A 47 -9.14 1.90 3.01
C TYR A 47 -7.69 2.32 2.82
N LEU A 48 -6.77 1.36 2.65
CA LEU A 48 -5.35 1.63 2.41
C LEU A 48 -5.14 2.36 1.09
N GLU A 49 -5.89 2.01 0.06
CA GLU A 49 -5.87 2.71 -1.22
C GLU A 49 -6.29 4.18 -1.06
N ALA A 50 -7.34 4.47 -0.30
CA ALA A 50 -7.85 5.83 -0.14
C ALA A 50 -6.99 6.71 0.80
N THR A 51 -6.30 6.11 1.78
CA THR A 51 -5.63 6.85 2.86
C THR A 51 -4.11 6.82 2.79
N CYS A 52 -3.53 5.72 2.30
CA CYS A 52 -2.09 5.47 2.31
C CYS A 52 -1.46 5.58 0.91
N VAL A 53 -2.25 5.60 -0.16
CA VAL A 53 -1.73 5.76 -1.53
C VAL A 53 -1.84 7.20 -1.98
N ARG A 54 -0.77 7.70 -2.59
CA ARG A 54 -0.72 9.04 -3.17
C ARG A 54 -0.24 8.95 -4.62
N THR A 55 -0.83 9.79 -5.47
CA THR A 55 -0.31 10.03 -6.81
C THR A 55 0.76 11.09 -6.74
N ARG A 56 2.00 10.72 -7.04
CA ARG A 56 3.02 11.69 -7.44
C ARG A 56 2.69 12.15 -8.85
N THR A 57 1.99 13.27 -8.91
CA THR A 57 1.97 14.15 -10.08
C THR A 57 3.17 15.08 -9.90
N ASP A 58 4.24 14.81 -10.64
CA ASP A 58 5.35 15.74 -10.82
C ASP A 58 4.77 17.02 -11.44
N ARG A 59 4.85 18.14 -10.71
CA ARG A 59 4.45 19.47 -11.18
C ARG A 59 5.68 20.35 -11.23
#